data_AF-A0AAV0YY67-F1
#
_entry.id   AF-A0AAV0YY67-F1
#
_cell.length_a   1.000
_cell.length_b   1.000
_cell.length_c   1.000
_cell.angle_alpha   90.00
_cell.angle_beta   90.00
_cell.angle_gamma   90.00
#
_symmetry.space_group_name_H-M   'P 1'
#
loop_
_entity.id
_entity.type
_entity.pdbx_description
1 polymer ?
#
loop_
_entity_poly.entity_id
_entity_poly.type
_entity_poly.pdbx_seq_one_letter_code
_entity_poly.pdbx_strand_id
1 'polypeptide(L)'
;MVDLSDQELFSTTGADTIAIVNSFINNQTLFFENFVSSMIKMGNLGVLTGTQGEIRTQCNAVNGNSSSGLASVVTNESSEDGLASSF
;
A
#
# COMPACT_ATOMS: atom_id res chain seq x y z
N MET A 1 4.21 -19.21 -9.38
CA MET A 1 3.00 -19.86 -8.84
C MET A 1 1.93 -18.79 -8.78
N VAL A 2 0.76 -19.02 -9.38
CA VAL A 2 -0.40 -18.11 -9.30
C VAL A 2 -1.03 -18.30 -7.93
N ASP A 3 -1.38 -17.22 -7.23
CA ASP A 3 -2.07 -17.32 -5.95
C ASP A 3 -3.50 -17.85 -6.17
N LEU A 4 -4.05 -18.60 -5.22
CA LEU A 4 -5.42 -19.09 -5.32
C LEU A 4 -6.41 -17.93 -5.51
N SER A 5 -6.18 -16.81 -4.81
CA SER A 5 -7.02 -15.61 -4.93
C SER A 5 -7.00 -14.98 -6.33
N ASP A 6 -5.88 -15.09 -7.06
CA ASP A 6 -5.79 -14.62 -8.45
C ASP A 6 -6.57 -15.56 -9.39
N GLN A 7 -6.44 -16.88 -9.21
CA GLN A 7 -7.09 -17.87 -10.08
C GLN A 7 -8.61 -17.86 -9.94
N GLU A 8 -9.13 -17.62 -8.73
CA GLU A 8 -10.58 -17.55 -8.48
C GLU A 8 -11.26 -16.44 -9.28
N LEU A 9 -10.56 -15.33 -9.60
CA LEU A 9 -11.13 -14.27 -10.43
C LEU A 9 -11.63 -14.77 -11.80
N PHE A 10 -11.06 -15.87 -12.32
CA PHE A 10 -11.40 -16.45 -13.61
C PHE A 10 -12.01 -17.85 -13.54
N SER A 11 -11.68 -18.65 -12.52
CA SER A 11 -12.07 -20.07 -12.45
C SER A 11 -13.36 -20.35 -11.68
N THR A 12 -13.91 -19.39 -10.95
CA THR A 12 -15.19 -19.58 -10.25
C THR A 12 -16.36 -19.56 -11.25
N THR A 13 -16.90 -20.74 -11.57
CA THR A 13 -18.01 -20.88 -12.54
C THR A 13 -19.18 -19.95 -12.23
N GLY A 14 -19.54 -19.09 -13.18
CA GLY A 14 -20.67 -18.17 -13.07
C GLY A 14 -20.37 -16.87 -12.31
N ALA A 15 -19.11 -16.61 -11.93
CA ALA A 15 -18.72 -15.36 -11.29
C ALA A 15 -18.70 -14.18 -12.27
N ASP A 16 -19.19 -13.03 -11.82
CA ASP A 16 -19.18 -11.77 -12.59
C ASP A 16 -17.75 -11.29 -12.92
N THR A 17 -16.76 -11.69 -12.11
CA THR A 17 -15.35 -11.35 -12.29
C THR A 17 -14.78 -11.89 -13.60
N ILE A 18 -15.31 -13.00 -14.13
CA ILE A 18 -14.86 -13.59 -15.40
C ILE A 18 -15.01 -12.59 -16.55
N ALA A 19 -16.14 -11.89 -16.63
CA ALA A 19 -16.37 -10.89 -17.67
C ALA A 19 -15.42 -9.69 -17.53
N ILE A 20 -15.15 -9.26 -16.30
CA ILE A 20 -14.22 -8.17 -15.98
C ILE A 20 -12.80 -8.55 -16.38
N VAL A 21 -12.33 -9.74 -15.99
CA VAL A 21 -10.99 -10.26 -16.35
C VAL A 21 -10.83 -10.32 -17.86
N ASN A 22 -11.82 -10.86 -18.58
CA ASN A 22 -11.79 -10.87 -20.04
C ASN A 22 -11.75 -9.46 -20.63
N SER A 23 -12.47 -8.48 -20.08
CA SER A 23 -12.44 -7.11 -20.57
C SER A 23 -11.06 -6.46 -20.41
N PHE A 24 -10.37 -6.73 -19.30
CA PHE A 24 -9.05 -6.18 -19.00
C PHE A 24 -7.93 -6.85 -19.81
N ILE A 25 -8.01 -8.16 -20.05
CA ILE A 25 -7.05 -8.87 -20.91
C ILE A 25 -7.12 -8.35 -22.36
N ASN A 26 -8.34 -8.04 -22.84
CA ASN A 26 -8.54 -7.55 -24.21
C ASN A 26 -8.28 -6.04 -24.37
N ASN A 27 -8.30 -5.27 -23.28
CA ASN A 27 -8.09 -3.83 -23.32
C ASN A 27 -7.32 -3.34 -22.08
N GLN A 28 -6.01 -3.18 -22.25
CA GLN A 28 -5.12 -2.70 -21.20
C GLN A 28 -5.41 -1.24 -20.78
N THR A 29 -5.84 -0.37 -21.70
CA THR A 29 -6.21 1.01 -21.37
C THR A 29 -7.42 1.03 -20.42
N LEU A 30 -8.44 0.21 -20.71
CA LEU A 30 -9.61 0.06 -19.85
C LEU A 30 -9.23 -0.45 -18.44
N PHE A 31 -8.30 -1.39 -18.37
CA PHE A 31 -7.76 -1.85 -17.09
C PHE A 31 -7.14 -0.68 -16.29
N PHE A 32 -6.24 0.09 -16.90
CA PHE A 32 -5.59 1.20 -16.20
C PHE A 32 -6.55 2.30 -15.76
N GLU A 33 -7.55 2.65 -16.59
CA GLU A 33 -8.59 3.61 -16.22
C GLU A 33 -9.36 3.15 -14.98
N ASN A 34 -9.77 1.88 -14.94
CA ASN A 34 -10.48 1.30 -13.80
C ASN A 34 -9.56 1.13 -12.58
N PHE A 35 -8.29 0.81 -12.79
CA PHE A 35 -7.29 0.70 -11.72
C PHE A 35 -7.10 2.03 -11.01
N VAL A 36 -6.92 3.13 -11.75
CA VAL A 36 -6.79 4.49 -11.17
C VAL A 36 -8.02 4.85 -10.35
N SER A 37 -9.22 4.66 -10.91
CA SER A 37 -10.48 4.93 -10.19
C SER A 37 -10.60 4.09 -8.92
N SER A 38 -10.20 2.81 -8.98
CA SER A 38 -10.25 1.89 -7.83
C SER A 38 -9.27 2.28 -6.74
N MET A 39 -8.05 2.69 -7.10
CA MET A 39 -7.04 3.14 -6.13
C MET A 39 -7.43 4.45 -5.44
N ILE A 40 -8.07 5.39 -6.14
CA ILE A 40 -8.65 6.59 -5.54
C ILE A 40 -9.74 6.21 -4.53
N LYS A 41 -10.66 5.32 -4.92
CA LYS A 41 -11.73 4.86 -4.03
C LYS A 41 -11.19 4.16 -2.78
N MET A 42 -10.19 3.30 -2.95
CA MET A 42 -9.53 2.58 -1.85
C MET A 42 -8.81 3.56 -0.91
N GLY A 43 -8.07 4.53 -1.45
CA GLY A 43 -7.34 5.52 -0.66
C GLY A 43 -8.22 6.46 0.17
N ASN A 44 -9.51 6.58 -0.19
CA ASN A 44 -10.48 7.41 0.53
C ASN A 44 -11.21 6.66 1.66
N LEU A 45 -10.92 5.37 1.89
CA LEU A 45 -11.56 4.58 2.95
C LEU A 45 -10.97 4.90 4.32
N GLY A 46 -11.81 5.27 5.28
CA GLY A 46 -11.43 5.36 6.71
C GLY A 46 -10.35 6.41 7.03
N VAL A 47 -10.17 7.42 6.17
CA VAL A 47 -9.12 8.43 6.35
C VAL A 47 -9.40 9.38 7.51
N LEU A 48 -8.33 9.78 8.22
CA LEU A 48 -8.39 10.80 9.27
C LEU A 48 -8.22 12.18 8.62
N THR A 49 -9.14 13.10 8.90
CA THR A 49 -9.18 14.44 8.28
C THR A 49 -9.38 15.54 9.33
N GLY A 50 -8.99 16.78 8.98
CA GLY A 50 -9.09 17.92 9.89
C GLY A 50 -8.18 17.75 11.09
N THR A 51 -8.76 17.77 12.29
CA THR A 51 -8.02 17.57 13.55
C THR A 51 -8.05 16.12 14.05
N GLN A 52 -8.51 15.18 13.22
CA GLN A 52 -8.49 13.74 13.55
C GLN A 52 -7.09 13.19 13.22
N GLY A 53 -6.43 12.57 14.19
CA GLY A 53 -5.08 12.03 14.03
C GLY A 53 -3.96 13.08 14.18
N GLU A 54 -2.79 12.78 13.62
CA GLU A 54 -1.61 13.65 13.64
C GLU A 54 -0.73 13.43 12.40
N ILE A 55 0.08 14.42 12.07
CA ILE A 55 1.17 14.25 11.09
C ILE A 55 2.40 13.76 11.85
N ARG A 56 2.79 12.49 11.62
CA ARG A 56 3.92 11.87 12.31
C ARG A 56 5.26 12.40 11.82
N THR A 57 6.16 12.68 12.75
CA THR A 57 7.56 13.01 12.45
C THR A 57 8.38 11.76 12.08
N GLN A 58 8.01 10.61 12.64
CA GLN A 58 8.56 9.30 12.32
C GLN A 58 7.40 8.33 12.06
N CYS A 59 7.34 7.69 10.88
CA CYS A 59 6.17 6.89 10.47
C CYS A 59 5.85 5.71 11.42
N ASN A 60 6.87 5.17 12.08
CA ASN A 60 6.80 4.01 12.98
C ASN A 60 6.48 4.39 14.45
N ALA A 61 6.33 5.67 14.78
CA ALA A 61 6.06 6.13 16.14
C ALA A 61 4.96 7.20 16.20
N VAL A 62 4.20 7.20 17.31
CA VAL A 62 3.28 8.30 17.65
C VAL A 62 4.13 9.45 18.18
N ASN A 63 3.78 10.69 17.84
CA ASN A 63 4.52 11.84 18.37
C ASN A 63 4.37 11.87 19.91
N GLY A 64 5.48 11.79 20.63
CA GLY A 64 5.47 11.91 22.09
C GLY A 64 5.27 13.36 22.50
N ASN A 65 4.33 13.64 23.41
CA ASN A 65 4.41 14.85 24.22
C ASN A 65 5.68 14.73 25.07
N SER A 66 6.56 15.74 25.08
CA SER A 66 7.90 15.71 25.69
C SER A 66 7.94 15.55 27.22
N SER A 67 6.95 14.89 27.81
CA SER A 67 6.83 14.63 29.24
C SER A 67 6.23 13.25 29.49
N SER A 68 6.97 12.20 29.12
CA SER A 68 7.12 10.94 29.90
C SER A 68 7.98 9.92 29.14
N GLY A 69 9.21 9.69 29.62
CA GLY A 69 9.92 8.42 29.44
C GLY A 69 10.89 8.27 28.25
N LEU A 70 12.04 8.95 28.34
CA LEU A 70 13.38 8.43 27.98
C LEU A 70 13.57 7.80 26.58
N ALA A 71 13.85 8.63 25.56
CA ALA A 71 14.62 8.21 24.40
C ALA A 71 16.11 8.12 24.78
N SER A 72 16.54 6.97 25.30
CA SER A 72 17.95 6.62 25.35
C SER A 72 18.13 5.16 24.96
N VAL A 73 18.28 4.94 23.66
CA VAL A 73 19.32 4.04 23.19
C VAL A 73 19.92 4.68 21.94
N VAL A 74 21.01 5.42 22.16
CA VAL A 74 21.94 5.77 21.11
C VAL A 74 22.67 4.47 20.77
N THR A 75 22.38 3.87 19.62
CA THR A 75 23.34 2.98 18.96
C THR A 75 24.11 3.84 17.98
N ASN A 76 25.29 4.30 18.41
CA ASN A 76 26.36 4.61 17.48
C ASN A 76 26.74 3.30 16.80
N GLU A 77 26.42 3.15 15.51
CA GLU A 77 27.14 2.23 14.64
C GLU A 77 27.59 3.06 13.44
N SER A 78 28.92 3.16 13.33
CA SER A 78 29.69 3.90 12.34
C SER A 78 29.41 3.46 10.91
N SER A 79 29.52 4.41 9.99
CA SER A 79 29.58 4.22 8.55
C SER A 79 30.42 3.02 8.12
N GLU A 80 29.86 2.18 7.24
CA GLU A 80 30.59 1.61 6.12
C GLU A 80 29.71 1.64 4.86
N ASP A 81 30.23 2.34 3.85
CA ASP A 81 29.66 2.49 2.52
C ASP A 81 29.54 1.14 1.80
N GLY A 82 28.39 0.88 1.18
CA GLY A 82 28.18 -0.31 0.36
C GLY A 82 27.14 -0.05 -0.73
N LEU A 83 27.63 0.26 -1.93
CA LEU A 83 26.89 0.40 -3.19
C LEU A 83 25.73 -0.60 -3.32
N ALA A 84 24.51 -0.11 -3.49
CA ALA A 84 23.46 -0.85 -4.18
C ALA A 84 23.46 -0.40 -5.65
N SER A 85 24.06 -1.21 -6.51
CA SER A 85 23.96 -1.07 -7.96
C SER A 85 22.56 -1.41 -8.44
N SER A 86 22.02 -0.51 -9.27
CA SER A 86 21.22 -0.68 -10.48
C SER A 86 20.54 -2.02 -10.82
N PHE A 87 19.32 -1.83 -11.34
CA PHE A 87 18.40 -2.69 -12.13
C PHE A 87 17.31 -3.42 -11.35
#